data_AF-A0A7V1XJ30-F1
#
_entry.id   AF-A0A7V1XJ30-F1
#
_cell.length_a   1.000
_cell.length_b   1.000
_cell.length_c   1.000
_cell.angle_alpha   90.00
_cell.angle_beta   90.00
_cell.angle_gamma   90.00
#
_symmetry.space_group_name_H-M   'P 1'
#
loop_
_entity.id
_entity.type
_entity.pdbx_description
1 polymer ?
#
loop_
_entity_poly.entity_id
_entity_poly.type
_entity_poly.pdbx_seq_one_letter_code
_entity_poly.pdbx_strand_id
1 'polypeptide(L)'
;MLSKTEIRHIFNTSKNFNELFDAFEEAIQQGIDDVELYRILFWNDSLGQDELILFGEKLAREFRHIAYDVYMWLANIFEVLFGKKDNYELALTYYQKAAAIKPDEPDPYLDACDCYNPDLDIPPAKTLIEFLKIGLEFVHNKKAICLRLAVLYQTIGENDLAEYYRVKADESGESPVQ
;
A
#
# COMPACT_ATOMS: atom_id res chain seq x y z
N MET A 1 21.25 -20.07 16.15
CA MET A 1 21.28 -18.98 15.17
C MET A 1 21.04 -19.59 13.81
N LEU A 2 19.89 -19.29 13.21
CA LEU A 2 19.55 -19.76 11.87
C LEU A 2 20.29 -18.92 10.83
N SER A 3 20.80 -19.53 9.78
CA SER A 3 21.32 -18.80 8.62
C SER A 3 20.21 -18.17 7.80
N LYS A 4 20.52 -17.11 7.04
CA LYS A 4 19.56 -16.46 6.12
C LYS A 4 18.91 -17.45 5.13
N THR A 5 19.64 -18.48 4.71
CA THR A 5 19.13 -19.53 3.82
C THR A 5 18.12 -20.44 4.53
N GLU A 6 18.38 -20.80 5.79
CA GLU A 6 17.44 -21.58 6.61
C GLU A 6 16.17 -20.79 6.90
N ILE A 7 16.29 -19.50 7.26
CA ILE A 7 15.15 -18.60 7.46
C ILE A 7 14.30 -18.52 6.18
N ARG A 8 14.94 -18.30 5.02
CA ARG A 8 14.25 -18.28 3.72
C ARG A 8 13.52 -19.59 3.44
N HIS A 9 14.14 -20.72 3.76
CA HIS A 9 13.52 -22.03 3.57
C HIS A 9 12.28 -22.17 4.45
N ILE A 10 12.39 -21.85 5.74
CA ILE A 10 11.27 -21.89 6.71
C ILE A 10 10.12 -21.00 6.24
N PHE A 11 10.40 -19.75 5.87
CA PHE A 11 9.40 -18.80 5.36
C PHE A 11 8.66 -19.33 4.13
N ASN A 12 9.33 -20.09 3.27
CA ASN A 12 8.73 -20.60 2.04
C ASN A 12 7.92 -21.90 2.24
N THR A 13 8.33 -22.77 3.18
CA THR A 13 7.79 -24.14 3.24
C THR A 13 7.03 -24.47 4.52
N SER A 14 7.29 -23.78 5.63
CA SER A 14 6.62 -24.09 6.88
C SER A 14 5.13 -23.75 6.82
N LYS A 15 4.33 -24.60 7.45
CA LYS A 15 2.88 -24.36 7.69
C LYS A 15 2.59 -24.10 9.17
N ASN A 16 3.63 -24.10 10.01
CA ASN A 16 3.50 -23.95 11.45
C ASN A 16 3.78 -22.49 11.81
N PHE A 17 2.76 -21.82 12.36
CA PHE A 17 2.88 -20.42 12.77
C PHE A 17 4.04 -20.18 13.75
N ASN A 18 4.25 -21.06 14.74
CA ASN A 18 5.31 -20.86 15.73
C ASN A 18 6.69 -20.96 15.08
N GLU A 19 6.88 -21.87 14.13
CA GLU A 19 8.15 -21.98 13.40
C GLU A 19 8.42 -20.76 12.52
N LEU A 20 7.39 -20.25 11.84
CA LEU A 20 7.47 -19.00 11.07
C LEU A 20 7.78 -17.81 11.98
N PHE A 21 7.11 -17.73 13.13
CA PHE A 21 7.31 -16.67 14.12
C PHE A 21 8.74 -16.71 14.70
N ASP A 22 9.22 -17.88 15.11
CA ASP A 22 10.58 -18.03 15.65
C ASP A 22 11.64 -17.65 14.61
N ALA A 23 11.48 -18.07 13.35
CA ALA A 23 12.39 -17.69 12.26
C ALA A 23 12.33 -16.18 11.96
N PHE A 24 11.17 -15.57 12.08
CA PHE A 24 10.98 -14.13 11.92
C PHE A 24 11.65 -13.32 13.03
N GLU A 25 11.45 -13.71 14.29
CA GLU A 25 12.12 -13.08 15.44
C GLU A 25 13.64 -13.21 15.33
N GLU A 26 14.14 -14.38 14.96
CA GLU A 26 15.56 -14.61 14.75
C GLU A 26 16.12 -13.71 13.64
N ALA A 27 15.40 -13.54 12.52
CA ALA A 27 15.81 -12.64 11.43
C ALA A 27 15.91 -11.18 11.89
N ILE A 28 14.93 -10.72 12.67
CA ILE A 28 14.93 -9.37 13.26
C ILE A 28 16.08 -9.20 14.24
N GLN A 29 16.31 -10.18 15.13
CA GLN A 29 17.39 -10.13 16.12
C GLN A 29 18.77 -10.08 15.46
N GLN A 30 18.93 -10.72 14.30
CA GLN A 30 20.14 -10.65 13.49
C GLN A 30 20.28 -9.33 12.70
N GLY A 31 19.26 -8.48 12.68
CA GLY A 31 19.27 -7.21 11.94
C GLY A 31 19.16 -7.40 10.42
N ILE A 32 18.52 -8.47 9.95
CA ILE A 32 18.33 -8.71 8.51
C ILE A 32 17.22 -7.79 8.00
N ASP A 33 17.56 -6.77 7.24
CA ASP A 33 16.63 -5.77 6.67
C ASP A 33 16.28 -6.04 5.18
N ASP A 34 16.44 -7.28 4.73
CA ASP A 34 16.16 -7.69 3.35
C ASP A 34 14.65 -7.84 3.08
N VAL A 35 14.04 -6.82 2.46
CA VAL A 35 12.62 -6.82 2.08
C VAL A 35 12.24 -8.07 1.27
N GLU A 36 13.09 -8.53 0.36
CA GLU A 36 12.79 -9.70 -0.49
C GLU A 36 12.72 -10.99 0.31
N LEU A 37 13.41 -11.08 1.45
CA LEU A 37 13.27 -12.21 2.36
C LEU A 37 11.87 -12.22 3.00
N TYR A 38 11.40 -11.07 3.46
CA TYR A 38 10.09 -10.97 4.12
C TYR A 38 8.93 -11.10 3.14
N ARG A 39 9.10 -10.68 1.88
CA ARG A 39 8.12 -10.96 0.82
C ARG A 39 7.82 -12.45 0.67
N ILE A 40 8.82 -13.31 0.86
CA ILE A 40 8.62 -14.77 0.85
C ILE A 40 7.77 -15.20 2.05
N LEU A 41 8.05 -14.67 3.25
CA LEU A 41 7.24 -14.97 4.43
C LEU A 41 5.78 -14.65 4.17
N PHE A 42 5.47 -13.45 3.69
CA PHE A 42 4.06 -13.09 3.58
C PHE A 42 3.32 -13.60 2.33
N TRP A 43 4.03 -14.25 1.40
CA TRP A 43 3.39 -15.12 0.39
C TRP A 43 3.13 -16.53 0.89
N ASN A 44 3.50 -16.85 2.14
CA ASN A 44 3.21 -18.15 2.72
C ASN A 44 1.69 -18.29 2.96
N ASP A 45 1.11 -19.29 2.31
CA ASP A 45 -0.31 -19.65 2.32
C ASP A 45 -0.84 -20.14 3.68
N SER A 46 0.03 -20.41 4.64
CA SER A 46 -0.39 -20.71 6.02
C SER A 46 -0.68 -19.47 6.86
N LEU A 47 -0.35 -18.27 6.37
CA LEU A 47 -0.64 -17.02 7.05
C LEU A 47 -2.03 -16.53 6.70
N GLY A 48 -2.81 -16.22 7.74
CA GLY A 48 -4.04 -15.46 7.62
C GLY A 48 -3.79 -13.96 7.70
N GLN A 49 -4.87 -13.20 7.59
CA GLN A 49 -4.84 -11.75 7.64
C GLN A 49 -4.19 -11.21 8.92
N ASP A 50 -4.50 -11.77 10.08
CA ASP A 50 -3.98 -11.30 11.37
C ASP A 50 -2.48 -11.53 11.50
N GLU A 51 -1.97 -12.66 11.00
CA GLU A 51 -0.54 -12.96 10.99
C GLU A 51 0.23 -12.01 10.05
N LEU A 52 -0.33 -11.70 8.88
CA LEU A 52 0.26 -10.73 7.94
C LEU A 52 0.38 -9.35 8.58
N ILE A 53 -0.68 -8.88 9.24
CA ILE A 53 -0.70 -7.61 9.98
C ILE A 53 0.38 -7.65 11.08
N LEU A 54 0.42 -8.72 11.88
CA LEU A 54 1.37 -8.85 12.98
C LEU A 54 2.82 -8.74 12.51
N PHE A 55 3.21 -9.54 11.51
CA PHE A 55 4.57 -9.53 10.98
C PHE A 55 4.90 -8.20 10.29
N GLY A 56 3.96 -7.67 9.49
CA GLY A 56 4.15 -6.45 8.73
C GLY A 56 4.35 -5.21 9.61
N GLU A 57 3.47 -5.02 10.59
CA GLU A 57 3.57 -3.91 11.55
C GLU A 57 4.84 -4.00 12.40
N LYS A 58 5.21 -5.21 12.82
CA LYS A 58 6.45 -5.41 13.57
C LYS A 58 7.65 -5.06 12.69
N LEU A 59 7.72 -5.57 11.47
CA LEU A 59 8.83 -5.33 10.56
C LEU A 59 9.02 -3.83 10.25
N ALA A 60 7.93 -3.11 9.95
CA ALA A 60 7.97 -1.67 9.68
C ALA A 60 8.35 -0.84 10.91
N ARG A 61 8.11 -1.35 12.13
CA ARG A 61 8.54 -0.71 13.37
C ARG A 61 10.03 -0.90 13.63
N GLU A 62 10.54 -2.12 13.44
CA GLU A 62 11.95 -2.44 13.70
C GLU A 62 12.87 -1.84 12.62
N PHE A 63 12.48 -1.90 11.35
CA PHE A 63 13.24 -1.38 10.21
C PHE A 63 12.51 -0.23 9.52
N ARG A 64 12.61 0.97 10.11
CA ARG A 64 11.89 2.17 9.62
C ARG A 64 12.23 2.55 8.18
N HIS A 65 13.43 2.21 7.71
CA HIS A 65 13.88 2.57 6.36
C HIS A 65 13.22 1.72 5.25
N ILE A 66 12.68 0.54 5.57
CA ILE A 66 11.90 -0.31 4.64
C ILE A 66 10.39 -0.21 4.87
N ALA A 67 9.93 0.56 5.87
CA ALA A 67 8.53 0.61 6.28
C ALA A 67 7.59 0.99 5.13
N TYR A 68 8.03 1.89 4.23
CA TYR A 68 7.31 2.24 3.02
C TYR A 68 7.01 1.01 2.15
N ASP A 69 8.06 0.23 1.81
CA ASP A 69 7.93 -0.94 0.95
C ASP A 69 7.08 -2.03 1.60
N VAL A 70 7.23 -2.22 2.91
CA VAL A 70 6.42 -3.16 3.70
C VAL A 70 4.94 -2.77 3.65
N TYR A 71 4.60 -1.50 3.86
CA TYR A 71 3.21 -1.05 3.84
C TYR A 71 2.59 -1.09 2.44
N MET A 72 3.32 -0.68 1.40
CA MET A 72 2.87 -0.81 0.01
C MET A 72 2.54 -2.26 -0.33
N TRP A 73 3.39 -3.18 0.12
CA TRP A 73 3.24 -4.57 -0.21
C TRP A 73 2.13 -5.27 0.59
N LEU A 74 1.91 -4.91 1.87
CA LEU A 74 0.73 -5.33 2.62
C LEU A 74 -0.56 -4.86 1.96
N ALA A 75 -0.60 -3.60 1.51
CA ALA A 75 -1.77 -3.04 0.82
C ALA A 75 -2.11 -3.88 -0.42
N ASN A 76 -1.10 -4.18 -1.26
CA ASN A 76 -1.26 -5.02 -2.44
C ASN A 76 -1.75 -6.43 -2.12
N ILE A 77 -1.25 -7.04 -1.04
CA ILE A 77 -1.74 -8.36 -0.60
C ILE A 77 -3.21 -8.31 -0.19
N PHE A 78 -3.63 -7.33 0.60
CA PHE A 78 -5.02 -7.23 1.04
C PHE A 78 -5.97 -6.96 -0.13
N GLU A 79 -5.52 -6.17 -1.11
CA GLU A 79 -6.23 -5.96 -2.36
C GLU A 79 -6.41 -7.26 -3.16
N VAL A 80 -5.32 -8.00 -3.41
CA VAL A 80 -5.33 -9.16 -4.33
C VAL A 80 -5.85 -10.45 -3.68
N LEU A 81 -5.36 -10.82 -2.50
CA LEU A 81 -5.62 -12.13 -1.91
C LEU A 81 -6.94 -12.18 -1.14
N PHE A 82 -7.38 -11.04 -0.62
CA PHE A 82 -8.48 -11.02 0.33
C PHE A 82 -9.74 -10.34 -0.20
N GLY A 83 -9.70 -9.60 -1.33
CA GLY A 83 -10.78 -9.32 -2.32
C GLY A 83 -12.24 -9.11 -1.88
N LYS A 84 -12.50 -8.89 -0.58
CA LYS A 84 -13.80 -8.72 0.06
C LYS A 84 -13.88 -7.29 0.58
N LYS A 85 -15.11 -6.84 0.88
CA LYS A 85 -15.42 -5.47 1.34
C LYS A 85 -14.43 -4.95 2.40
N ASP A 86 -14.25 -5.70 3.49
CA ASP A 86 -13.40 -5.29 4.62
C ASP A 86 -11.91 -5.12 4.24
N ASN A 87 -11.48 -5.76 3.16
CA ASN A 87 -10.07 -5.80 2.77
C ASN A 87 -9.67 -4.63 1.88
N TYR A 88 -10.61 -4.02 1.14
CA TYR A 88 -10.34 -2.78 0.41
C TYR A 88 -10.13 -1.60 1.37
N GLU A 89 -10.86 -1.55 2.48
CA GLU A 89 -10.63 -0.54 3.53
C GLU A 89 -9.31 -0.79 4.27
N LEU A 90 -8.96 -2.06 4.49
CA LEU A 90 -7.66 -2.42 5.06
C LEU A 90 -6.51 -2.05 4.11
N ALA A 91 -6.62 -2.35 2.82
CA ALA A 91 -5.64 -1.97 1.81
C ALA A 91 -5.43 -0.45 1.78
N LEU A 92 -6.52 0.33 1.78
CA LEU A 92 -6.47 1.79 1.89
C LEU A 92 -5.70 2.24 3.14
N THR A 93 -5.94 1.59 4.29
CA THR A 93 -5.22 1.91 5.54
C THR A 93 -3.71 1.74 5.37
N TYR A 94 -3.26 0.70 4.66
CA TYR A 94 -1.84 0.47 4.41
C TYR A 94 -1.24 1.41 3.38
N TYR A 95 -1.97 1.78 2.32
CA TYR A 95 -1.55 2.85 1.43
C TYR A 95 -1.39 4.19 2.16
N GLN A 96 -2.30 4.52 3.08
CA GLN A 96 -2.18 5.71 3.94
C GLN A 96 -0.93 5.66 4.83
N LYS A 97 -0.60 4.50 5.39
CA LYS A 97 0.64 4.32 6.16
C LYS A 97 1.87 4.49 5.28
N ALA A 98 1.89 3.95 4.06
CA ALA A 98 2.98 4.13 3.12
C ALA A 98 3.18 5.62 2.77
N ALA A 99 2.10 6.33 2.44
CA ALA A 99 2.14 7.78 2.19
C ALA A 99 2.63 8.57 3.42
N ALA A 100 2.36 8.14 4.64
CA ALA A 100 2.90 8.78 5.84
C ALA A 100 4.42 8.61 6.00
N ILE A 101 5.01 7.57 5.40
CA ILE A 101 6.47 7.36 5.38
C ILE A 101 7.14 8.16 4.25
N LYS A 102 6.54 8.15 3.05
CA LYS A 102 7.02 8.91 1.89
C LYS A 102 5.85 9.65 1.22
N PRO A 103 5.51 10.87 1.67
CA PRO A 103 4.33 11.58 1.18
C PRO A 103 4.51 12.19 -0.22
N ASP A 104 5.75 12.33 -0.68
CA ASP A 104 6.10 12.82 -2.01
C ASP A 104 6.01 11.74 -3.11
N GLU A 105 5.89 10.46 -2.72
CA GLU A 105 5.68 9.35 -3.65
C GLU A 105 4.22 9.29 -4.12
N PRO A 106 3.96 9.26 -5.44
CA PRO A 106 2.61 9.21 -5.97
C PRO A 106 1.93 7.85 -5.78
N ASP A 107 2.70 6.76 -5.79
CA ASP A 107 2.18 5.40 -5.90
C ASP A 107 1.12 5.04 -4.83
N PRO A 108 1.32 5.33 -3.52
CA PRO A 108 0.30 4.99 -2.51
C PRO A 108 -1.05 5.66 -2.78
N TYR A 109 -1.04 6.89 -3.30
CA TYR A 109 -2.26 7.64 -3.61
C TYR A 109 -2.97 7.06 -4.84
N LEU A 110 -2.19 6.69 -5.87
CA LEU A 110 -2.72 6.18 -7.13
C LEU A 110 -3.26 4.76 -6.96
N ASP A 111 -2.51 3.88 -6.29
CA ASP A 111 -2.85 2.47 -6.10
C ASP A 111 -4.04 2.31 -5.14
N ALA A 112 -4.19 3.21 -4.15
CA ALA A 112 -5.37 3.23 -3.29
C ALA A 112 -6.69 3.41 -4.05
N CYS A 113 -6.66 4.08 -5.22
CA CYS A 113 -7.85 4.24 -6.04
C CYS A 113 -8.29 2.95 -6.73
N ASP A 114 -7.38 2.01 -6.94
CA ASP A 114 -7.67 0.74 -7.60
C ASP A 114 -8.45 -0.20 -6.67
N CYS A 115 -8.46 0.09 -5.36
CA CYS A 115 -9.35 -0.55 -4.38
C CYS A 115 -10.81 -0.07 -4.46
N TYR A 116 -11.14 0.94 -5.25
CA TYR A 116 -12.49 1.52 -5.30
C TYR A 116 -13.49 0.63 -6.05
N ASN A 117 -14.51 0.17 -5.35
CA ASN A 117 -15.68 -0.46 -5.92
C ASN A 117 -16.85 0.54 -5.99
N PRO A 118 -17.25 1.03 -7.19
CA PRO A 118 -18.29 2.03 -7.34
C PRO A 118 -19.71 1.51 -7.05
N ASP A 119 -19.97 0.22 -7.24
CA ASP A 119 -21.29 -0.38 -6.97
C ASP A 119 -21.57 -0.45 -5.47
N LEU A 120 -20.52 -0.58 -4.67
CA LEU A 120 -20.57 -0.73 -3.22
C LEU A 120 -20.18 0.53 -2.46
N ASP A 121 -19.53 1.49 -3.14
CA ASP A 121 -18.84 2.64 -2.55
C ASP A 121 -17.83 2.24 -1.47
N ILE A 122 -16.95 1.27 -1.79
CA ILE A 122 -15.95 0.73 -0.85
C ILE A 122 -14.55 0.73 -1.49
N PRO A 123 -13.53 1.33 -0.85
CA PRO A 123 -13.70 2.27 0.26
C PRO A 123 -14.52 3.49 -0.21
N PRO A 124 -15.15 4.27 0.69
CA PRO A 124 -15.98 5.40 0.28
C PRO A 124 -15.21 6.37 -0.63
N ALA A 125 -15.80 6.75 -1.77
CA ALA A 125 -15.16 7.65 -2.73
C ALA A 125 -14.66 8.94 -2.08
N LYS A 126 -15.42 9.46 -1.10
CA LYS A 126 -15.05 10.65 -0.33
C LYS A 126 -13.71 10.46 0.40
N THR A 127 -13.48 9.30 1.01
CA THR A 127 -12.22 9.00 1.71
C THR A 127 -11.06 8.96 0.73
N LEU A 128 -11.24 8.35 -0.45
CA LEU A 128 -10.23 8.35 -1.51
C LEU A 128 -9.94 9.74 -2.03
N ILE A 129 -10.97 10.55 -2.26
CA ILE A 129 -10.83 11.95 -2.69
C ILE A 129 -10.04 12.77 -1.67
N GLU A 130 -10.36 12.64 -0.38
CA GLU A 130 -9.61 13.30 0.70
C GLU A 130 -8.15 12.85 0.71
N PHE A 131 -7.90 11.55 0.54
CA PHE A 131 -6.55 11.00 0.49
C PHE A 131 -5.75 11.51 -0.73
N LEU A 132 -6.34 11.54 -1.92
CA LEU A 132 -5.71 12.12 -3.12
C LEU A 132 -5.42 13.62 -2.96
N LYS A 133 -6.29 14.37 -2.28
CA LYS A 133 -6.06 15.79 -1.99
C LYS A 133 -4.84 16.00 -1.10
N ILE A 134 -4.61 15.13 -0.12
CA ILE A 134 -3.37 15.13 0.66
C ILE A 134 -2.17 14.93 -0.28
N GLY A 135 -2.23 13.97 -1.21
CA GLY A 135 -1.17 13.76 -2.19
C GLY A 135 -0.86 14.98 -3.07
N LEU A 136 -1.86 15.81 -3.40
CA LEU A 136 -1.64 17.07 -4.11
C LEU A 136 -0.81 18.10 -3.32
N GLU A 137 -0.68 17.97 -2.01
CA GLU A 137 0.13 18.87 -1.19
C GLU A 137 1.62 18.51 -1.25
N PHE A 138 1.94 17.21 -1.40
CA PHE A 138 3.30 16.69 -1.25
C PHE A 138 3.94 16.24 -2.58
N VAL A 139 3.17 15.59 -3.45
CA VAL A 139 3.69 14.98 -4.68
C VAL A 139 4.07 16.07 -5.69
N HIS A 140 5.25 15.92 -6.29
CA HIS A 140 5.78 16.88 -7.27
C HIS A 140 4.98 16.85 -8.58
N ASN A 141 4.78 15.67 -9.17
CA ASN A 141 3.99 15.51 -10.38
C ASN A 141 2.53 15.19 -10.04
N LYS A 142 1.71 16.24 -10.03
CA LYS A 142 0.31 16.15 -9.62
C LYS A 142 -0.63 15.64 -10.71
N LYS A 143 -0.14 15.49 -11.95
CA LYS A 143 -0.98 15.13 -13.11
C LYS A 143 -1.75 13.84 -12.87
N ALA A 144 -1.07 12.77 -12.46
CA ALA A 144 -1.70 11.48 -12.23
C ALA A 144 -2.77 11.53 -11.13
N ILE A 145 -2.49 12.25 -10.03
CA ILE A 145 -3.43 12.45 -8.92
C ILE A 145 -4.66 13.24 -9.37
N CYS A 146 -4.47 14.33 -10.13
CA CYS A 146 -5.57 15.11 -10.71
C CYS A 146 -6.45 14.24 -11.64
N LEU A 147 -5.86 13.39 -12.48
CA LEU A 147 -6.62 12.47 -13.32
C LEU A 147 -7.43 11.45 -12.50
N ARG A 148 -6.86 10.89 -11.43
CA ARG A 148 -7.60 10.00 -10.51
C ARG A 148 -8.75 10.73 -9.82
N LEU A 149 -8.54 11.96 -9.35
CA LEU A 149 -9.60 12.80 -8.78
C LEU A 149 -10.73 13.05 -9.78
N ALA A 150 -10.39 13.38 -11.04
CA ALA A 150 -11.38 13.59 -12.09
C ALA A 150 -12.26 12.34 -12.32
N VAL A 151 -11.64 11.15 -12.35
CA VAL A 151 -12.36 9.88 -12.49
C VAL A 151 -13.26 9.59 -11.29
N LEU A 152 -12.80 9.81 -10.05
CA LEU A 152 -13.62 9.61 -8.86
C LEU A 152 -14.81 10.57 -8.81
N TYR A 153 -14.60 11.86 -9.07
CA TYR A 153 -15.68 12.85 -9.13
C TYR A 153 -16.70 12.54 -10.23
N GLN A 154 -16.24 12.11 -11.40
CA GLN A 154 -17.11 11.66 -12.50
C GLN A 154 -17.98 10.47 -12.05
N THR A 155 -17.40 9.52 -11.33
CA THR A 155 -18.09 8.30 -10.86
C THR A 155 -19.18 8.60 -9.85
N ILE A 156 -18.97 9.57 -8.95
CA ILE A 156 -19.98 10.00 -7.97
C ILE A 156 -20.97 11.05 -8.51
N GLY A 157 -20.87 11.42 -9.80
CA GLY A 157 -21.79 12.35 -10.47
C GLY A 157 -21.45 13.84 -10.37
N GLU A 158 -20.30 14.18 -9.78
CA GLU A 158 -19.83 15.56 -9.57
C GLU A 158 -19.04 16.07 -10.80
N ASN A 159 -19.75 16.27 -11.92
CA ASN A 159 -19.14 16.57 -13.22
C ASN A 159 -18.32 17.87 -13.25
N ASP A 160 -18.76 18.91 -12.54
CA ASP A 160 -18.05 20.20 -12.51
C ASP A 160 -16.66 20.05 -11.87
N LEU A 161 -16.58 19.29 -10.79
CA LEU A 161 -15.31 18.98 -10.12
C LEU A 161 -14.45 18.04 -10.97
N ALA A 162 -15.07 17.07 -11.64
CA ALA A 162 -14.34 16.20 -12.55
C ALA A 162 -13.63 17.00 -13.66
N GLU A 163 -14.33 17.95 -14.28
CA GLU A 163 -13.75 18.81 -15.32
C GLU A 163 -12.67 19.75 -14.76
N TYR A 164 -12.90 20.34 -13.59
CA TYR A 164 -11.89 21.15 -12.91
C TYR A 164 -10.56 20.39 -12.75
N TYR A 165 -10.60 19.12 -12.32
CA TYR A 165 -9.38 18.33 -12.13
C TYR A 165 -8.76 17.85 -13.46
N ARG A 166 -9.53 17.71 -14.55
CA ARG A 166 -8.97 17.45 -15.89
C ARG A 166 -8.13 18.63 -16.37
N VAL A 167 -8.69 19.84 -16.31
CA VAL A 167 -7.97 21.07 -16.69
C VAL A 167 -6.69 21.21 -15.86
N LYS A 168 -6.79 21.00 -14.54
CA LYS A 168 -5.63 21.06 -13.64
C LYS A 168 -4.56 19.99 -13.96
N ALA A 169 -4.96 18.81 -14.45
CA ALA A 169 -4.03 17.77 -14.86
C ALA A 169 -3.26 18.17 -16.13
N ASP A 170 -3.92 18.85 -17.07
CA ASP A 170 -3.30 19.35 -18.29
C ASP A 170 -2.29 20.47 -17.97
N GLU A 171 -2.69 21.44 -17.14
CA GLU A 171 -1.79 22.50 -16.63
C GLU A 171 -0.58 21.94 -15.87
N SER A 172 -0.77 20.84 -15.12
CA SER A 172 0.32 20.17 -14.38
C SER A 172 1.25 19.35 -15.28
N GLY A 173 0.84 19.06 -16.52
CA GLY A 173 1.61 18.32 -17.51
C GLY A 173 2.41 19.20 -18.48
N GLU A 174 2.12 20.49 -18.52
CA GLU A 174 2.88 21.47 -19.29
C GLU A 174 4.11 21.91 -18.48
N SER A 175 5.27 21.32 -18.77
CA SER A 175 6.52 22.05 -18.50
C SER A 175 6.47 23.34 -19.33
N PRO A 176 6.89 24.50 -18.79
CA PRO A 176 6.96 25.70 -19.59
C PRO A 176 7.84 25.41 -20.82
N VAL A 177 7.27 25.56 -22.01
CA VAL A 177 8.06 25.61 -23.22
C VAL A 177 8.85 26.92 -23.15
N GLN A 178 10.12 26.78 -22.79
CA GLN A 178 11.23 27.74 -22.87
C GLN A 178 11.26 28.90 -21.87
#